data_AF-A0A846ASK5-F1
#
_entry.id   AF-A0A846ASK5-F1
#
_cell.length_a   1.000
_cell.length_b   1.000
_cell.length_c   1.000
_cell.angle_alpha   90.00
_cell.angle_beta   90.00
_cell.angle_gamma   90.00
#
_symmetry.space_group_name_H-M   'P 1'
#
loop_
_entity.id
_entity.type
_entity.pdbx_description
1 polymer ?
#
loop_
_entity_poly.entity_id
_entity_poly.type
_entity_poly.pdbx_seq_one_letter_code
_entity_poly.pdbx_strand_id
1 'polypeptide(L)' 'MKARLKYRIYPTSGQKHQLAKLFGSVRVVWNDSLASCQEKYTSGEKKPINSELQKLFITQAKKTEYREWLSEVSAIPLQE' A
#
# COMPACT_ATOMS: atom_id res chain seq x y z
N MET A 1 -15.25 10.13 -26.22
CA MET A 1 -14.08 10.93 -25.83
C MET A 1 -14.02 10.96 -24.30
N LYS A 2 -13.04 10.35 -23.63
CA LYS A 2 -12.92 10.48 -22.16
C LYS A 2 -12.40 11.90 -21.86
N ALA A 3 -13.19 12.70 -21.15
CA ALA A 3 -12.75 14.01 -20.71
C ALA A 3 -11.49 13.87 -19.85
N ARG A 4 -10.46 14.66 -20.15
CA ARG A 4 -9.27 14.76 -19.29
C ARG A 4 -9.49 15.92 -18.36
N LEU A 5 -9.65 15.62 -17.08
CA LEU A 5 -9.92 16.61 -16.05
C LEU A 5 -8.61 16.91 -15.31
N LYS A 6 -8.28 18.20 -15.19
CA LYS A 6 -7.15 18.68 -14.38
C LYS A 6 -7.72 19.32 -13.13
N TYR A 7 -7.33 18.79 -11.98
CA TYR A 7 -7.75 19.31 -10.68
C TYR A 7 -6.54 19.78 -9.89
N ARG A 8 -6.72 20.88 -9.15
CA ARG A 8 -5.81 21.32 -8.10
C ARG A 8 -6.57 21.31 -6.79
N ILE A 9 -6.04 20.60 -5.80
CA ILE A 9 -6.62 20.52 -4.46
C ILE A 9 -5.80 21.35 -3.48
N TYR A 10 -6.47 21.94 -2.49
CA TYR A 10 -5.87 22.69 -1.40
C TYR A 10 -6.34 22.07 -0.08
N PRO A 11 -5.70 20.98 0.36
CA PRO A 11 -6.17 20.24 1.52
C PRO A 11 -6.03 21.06 2.81
N THR A 12 -7.01 20.93 3.71
CA THR A 12 -6.92 21.43 5.08
C THR A 12 -5.82 20.70 5.85
N SER A 13 -5.42 21.22 7.01
CA SER A 13 -4.40 20.56 7.85
C SER A 13 -4.78 19.11 8.21
N GLY A 14 -6.06 18.85 8.52
CA GLY A 14 -6.55 17.50 8.79
C GLY A 14 -6.47 16.58 7.57
N GLN A 15 -6.83 17.09 6.38
CA GLN A 15 -6.73 16.32 5.14
C GLN A 15 -5.27 16.02 4.76
N LYS A 16 -4.35 16.96 4.97
CA LYS A 16 -2.90 16.73 4.75
C LYS A 16 -2.39 15.57 5.62
N HIS A 17 -2.81 15.52 6.89
CA HIS A 17 -2.46 14.43 7.79
C HIS A 17 -3.01 13.08 7.32
N GLN A 18 -4.29 13.03 6.93
CA GLN A 18 -4.91 11.82 6.38
C GLN A 18 -4.22 11.33 5.10
N LEU A 19 -3.89 12.26 4.19
CA LEU A 19 -3.15 11.95 2.97
C LEU A 19 -1.74 11.44 3.27
N ALA A 20 -1.03 12.06 4.21
CA ALA A 20 0.30 11.62 4.62
C ALA A 20 0.26 10.21 5.21
N LYS A 21 -0.72 9.91 6.08
CA LYS A 21 -0.96 8.56 6.59
C LYS A 21 -1.20 7.57 5.46
N LEU A 22 -2.15 7.87 4.56
CA LEU A 22 -2.49 7.00 3.45
C LEU A 22 -1.30 6.71 2.54
N PHE A 23 -0.60 7.75 2.07
CA PHE A 23 0.55 7.58 1.18
C PHE A 23 1.72 6.89 1.88
N GLY A 24 1.92 7.15 3.18
CA GLY A 24 2.89 6.42 4.00
C GLY A 24 2.57 4.93 4.08
N SER A 25 1.31 4.58 4.37
CA SER A 25 0.83 3.19 4.40
C SER A 25 1.03 2.49 3.06
N VAL A 26 0.63 3.12 1.95
CA VAL A 26 0.80 2.58 0.60
C VAL A 26 2.29 2.31 0.31
N ARG A 27 3.16 3.28 0.63
CA ARG A 27 4.60 3.14 0.39
C ARG A 27 5.21 1.97 1.17
N VAL A 28 4.77 1.76 2.41
CA VAL A 28 5.25 0.64 3.23
C VAL A 28 4.82 -0.70 2.63
N VAL A 29 3.54 -0.87 2.30
CA VAL A 29 3.03 -2.12 1.69
C VAL A 29 3.73 -2.41 0.38
N TRP A 30 3.93 -1.39 -0.46
CA TRP A 30 4.66 -1.51 -1.72
C TRP A 30 6.10 -1.97 -1.51
N ASN A 31 6.83 -1.33 -0.59
CA ASN A 31 8.22 -1.67 -0.32
C ASN A 31 8.38 -3.09 0.23
N ASP A 32 7.52 -3.50 1.18
CA ASP A 32 7.55 -4.86 1.73
C ASP A 32 7.27 -5.90 0.63
N SER A 33 6.29 -5.62 -0.23
CA SER A 33 5.95 -6.48 -1.37
C SER A 33 7.08 -6.58 -2.39
N LEU A 34 7.73 -5.45 -2.69
CA LEU A 34 8.86 -5.39 -3.62
C LEU A 34 10.07 -6.15 -3.06
N ALA A 35 10.40 -5.96 -1.78
CA ALA A 35 11.49 -6.67 -1.11
C ALA A 35 11.29 -8.18 -1.18
N SER A 36 10.08 -8.67 -0.84
CA SER A 36 9.77 -10.10 -0.92
C SER A 36 9.84 -10.65 -2.36
N CYS A 37 9.43 -9.86 -3.35
CA CYS A 37 9.59 -10.25 -4.76
C CYS A 37 11.06 -10.35 -5.17
N GLN A 38 11.90 -9.40 -4.71
CA GLN A 38 13.33 -9.41 -4.99
C GLN A 38 14.02 -10.60 -4.34
N GLU A 39 13.73 -10.89 -3.07
CA GLU A 39 14.25 -12.06 -2.36
C GLU A 39 13.92 -13.36 -3.10
N LYS A 40 12.65 -13.56 -3.48
CA LYS A 40 12.24 -14.75 -4.23
C LYS A 40 12.91 -14.85 -5.58
N TYR A 41 13.04 -13.74 -6.29
CA TYR A 41 13.76 -13.71 -7.55
C TYR A 41 15.23 -14.13 -7.37
N THR A 42 15.91 -13.62 -6.35
CA THR A 42 17.31 -13.99 -6.06
C THR A 42 17.46 -15.46 -5.64
N SER A 43 16.45 -16.04 -5.00
CA SER A 43 16.39 -17.46 -4.63
C SER A 43 15.99 -18.39 -5.78
N GLY A 44 15.74 -17.86 -6.98
CA GLY A 44 15.28 -18.63 -8.13
C GLY A 44 13.82 -19.11 -8.03
N GLU A 45 13.07 -18.57 -7.08
CA GLU A 45 11.65 -18.87 -6.88
C GLU A 45 10.77 -18.10 -7.87
N LYS A 46 9.55 -18.58 -8.06
CA LYS A 46 8.55 -17.87 -8.85
C LYS A 46 8.11 -16.59 -8.15
N LYS A 47 7.92 -15.53 -8.93
CA LYS A 47 7.33 -14.28 -8.46
C LYS A 47 5.93 -14.56 -7.87
N PRO A 48 5.64 -14.08 -6.64
CA PRO A 48 4.31 -14.18 -6.04
C PRO A 48 3.24 -13.50 -6.89
N ILE A 49 2.02 -14.02 -6.83
CA ILE A 49 0.86 -13.34 -7.43
C ILE A 49 0.38 -12.21 -6.51
N ASN A 50 -0.33 -11.23 -7.08
CA ASN A 50 -0.75 -10.04 -6.33
C ASN A 50 -1.61 -10.37 -5.10
N SER A 51 -2.49 -11.35 -5.20
CA SER A 51 -3.34 -11.78 -4.08
C SER A 51 -2.56 -12.37 -2.91
N GLU A 52 -1.42 -13.02 -3.16
CA GLU A 52 -0.52 -13.51 -2.11
C GLU A 52 0.14 -12.36 -1.38
N LEU A 53 0.65 -11.36 -2.14
CA LEU A 53 1.28 -10.16 -1.58
C LEU A 53 0.29 -9.36 -0.74
N GLN A 54 -0.93 -9.13 -1.25
CA GLN A 54 -1.98 -8.46 -0.50
C GLN A 54 -2.35 -9.22 0.78
N LYS A 55 -2.45 -10.56 0.72
CA LYS A 55 -2.74 -11.36 1.91
C LYS A 55 -1.65 -11.20 2.96
N LEU A 56 -0.38 -11.23 2.58
CA LEU A 56 0.75 -11.12 3.50
C LEU A 56 0.92 -9.71 4.04
N PHE A 57 1.09 -8.72 3.16
CA PHE A 57 1.51 -7.36 3.51
C PHE A 57 0.37 -6.40 3.84
N ILE A 58 -0.89 -6.82 3.66
CA ILE A 58 -2.06 -6.05 4.07
C ILE A 58 -2.86 -6.85 5.09
N THR A 59 -3.43 -7.99 4.69
CA THR A 59 -4.42 -8.70 5.52
C THR A 59 -3.82 -9.32 6.78
N GLN A 60 -2.65 -9.98 6.68
CA GLN A 60 -1.97 -10.50 7.86
C GLN A 60 -1.18 -9.41 8.58
N ALA A 61 -0.52 -8.52 7.85
CA ALA A 61 0.24 -7.41 8.45
C ALA A 61 -0.63 -6.60 9.43
N LYS A 62 -1.87 -6.23 9.06
CA LYS A 62 -2.80 -5.49 9.93
C LYS A 62 -3.09 -6.14 11.29
N LYS A 63 -2.85 -7.45 11.43
CA LYS A 63 -3.06 -8.19 12.68
C LYS A 63 -1.85 -8.17 13.61
N THR A 64 -0.72 -7.67 13.13
CA THR A 64 0.51 -7.54 13.92
C THR A 64 0.56 -6.17 14.60
N GLU A 65 1.04 -6.11 15.82
CA GLU A 65 1.18 -4.86 16.59
C GLU A 65 2.00 -3.80 15.83
N TYR A 66 3.06 -4.21 15.14
CA TYR A 66 3.92 -3.30 14.36
C TYR A 66 3.27 -2.68 13.13
N ARG A 67 2.16 -3.26 12.64
CA ARG A 67 1.50 -2.87 11.38
C ARG A 67 -0.01 -2.65 11.56
N GLU A 68 -0.52 -2.60 12.79
CA GLU A 68 -1.95 -2.39 13.06
C GLU A 68 -2.47 -1.07 12.47
N TRP A 69 -1.61 -0.05 12.42
CA TRP A 69 -1.88 1.29 11.88
C TRP A 69 -2.23 1.27 10.37
N LEU A 70 -1.94 0.19 9.63
CA LEU A 70 -2.45 0.00 8.27
C LEU A 70 -3.98 -0.10 8.23
N SER A 71 -4.64 -0.37 9.36
CA SER A 71 -6.10 -0.40 9.51
C SER A 71 -6.71 0.99 9.67
N GLU A 72 -5.90 2.03 9.90
CA GLU A 72 -6.37 3.42 10.03
C GLU A 72 -6.69 4.08 8.68
N VAL A 73 -6.33 3.43 7.57
CA VAL A 73 -6.51 3.95 6.21
C VAL A 73 -7.38 3.01 5.38
N SER A 74 -7.97 3.54 4.30
CA SER A 74 -8.73 2.73 3.36
C SER A 74 -7.88 1.58 2.83
N ALA A 75 -8.47 0.39 2.73
CA ALA A 75 -7.78 -0.78 2.18
C ALA A 75 -7.61 -0.70 0.66
N ILE A 76 -8.48 0.06 -0.04
CA ILE A 76 -8.48 0.10 -1.51
C ILE A 76 -7.12 0.58 -2.04
N PRO A 77 -6.57 1.73 -1.63
CA PRO A 77 -5.28 2.19 -2.17
C PRO A 77 -4.09 1.31 -1.79
N LEU A 78 -4.22 0.44 -0.77
CA LEU A 78 -3.18 -0.52 -0.41
C LEU A 78 -3.15 -1.72 -1.37
N GLN A 79 -4.26 -2.00 -2.07
CA GLN A 79 -4.45 -3.17 -2.92
C GLN A 79 -4.15 -2.91 -4.41
N GLU A 80 -4.15 -1.63 -4.82
CA GLU A 80 -3.86 -1.17 -6.19
C GLU A 80 -2.36 -1.13 -6.49
#